data_AF-A0A3S5AZH4-F1
#
_entry.id   AF-A0A3S5AZH4-F1
#
_cell.length_a   1.000
_cell.length_b   1.000
_cell.length_c   1.000
_cell.angle_alpha   90.00
_cell.angle_beta   90.00
_cell.angle_gamma   90.00
#
_symmetry.space_group_name_H-M   'P 1'
#
loop_
_entity.id
_entity.type
_entity.pdbx_description
1 polymer ?
#
loop_
_entity_poly.entity_id
_entity_poly.type
_entity_poly.pdbx_seq_one_letter_code
_entity_poly.pdbx_strand_id
1 'polypeptide(L)' 'MLLPMLGVYQEYVRNHHYSLQVLAEYKQKVEFNRLLKRYEEKPSCEGRSLESFLTYPMHQVINTGKMVHKYSLQ' A
#
# COMPACT_ATOMS: atom_id res chain seq x y z
N MET A 1 10.01 -17.89 11.99
CA MET A 1 8.66 -17.53 11.49
C MET A 1 8.62 -16.22 10.68
N LEU A 2 9.74 -15.59 10.30
CA LEU A 2 9.76 -14.31 9.56
C LEU A 2 9.55 -14.46 8.03
N LEU A 3 9.95 -15.60 7.46
CA LEU A 3 9.90 -15.88 6.02
C LEU A 3 8.48 -15.82 5.39
N PRO A 4 7.42 -16.38 6.01
CA PRO A 4 6.06 -16.30 5.46
C PRO A 4 5.53 -14.86 5.40
N MET A 5 5.85 -14.04 6.41
CA MET A 5 5.48 -12.63 6.42
C MET A 5 6.18 -11.87 5.29
N LEU A 6 7.46 -12.15 5.02
CA LEU A 6 8.16 -11.57 3.87
C LEU A 6 7.50 -11.94 2.53
N GLY A 7 7.03 -13.19 2.37
CA GLY A 7 6.36 -13.64 1.16
C GLY A 7 5.08 -12.86 0.85
N VAL A 8 4.22 -12.66 1.86
CA VAL A 8 2.98 -11.89 1.72
C VAL A 8 3.26 -10.41 1.39
N TYR A 9 4.27 -9.80 2.04
CA TYR A 9 4.68 -8.43 1.71
C TYR A 9 5.26 -8.32 0.30
N GLN A 10 6.08 -9.28 -0.13
CA GLN A 10 6.64 -9.28 -1.47
C GLN A 10 5.55 -9.40 -2.54
N GLU A 11 4.55 -10.24 -2.30
CA GLU A 11 3.39 -10.37 -3.18
C GLU A 11 2.55 -9.10 -3.23
N TYR A 12 2.31 -8.47 -2.07
CA TYR A 12 1.66 -7.17 -2.00
C TYR A 12 2.41 -6.11 -2.82
N VAL A 13 3.74 -6.07 -2.69
CA VAL A 13 4.60 -5.13 -3.42
C VAL A 13 4.54 -5.37 -4.93
N ARG A 14 4.59 -6.64 -5.37
CA ARG A 14 4.45 -6.99 -6.80
C ARG A 14 3.08 -6.58 -7.36
N ASN A 15 2.02 -6.75 -6.58
CA ASN A 15 0.65 -6.46 -6.99
C ASN A 15 0.24 -4.98 -6.82
N HIS A 16 1.14 -4.13 -6.31
CA HIS A 16 0.83 -2.74 -5.98
C HIS A 16 0.40 -1.93 -7.21
N HIS A 17 1.13 -2.04 -8.32
CA HIS A 17 0.79 -1.29 -9.55
C HIS A 17 -0.60 -1.69 -10.08
N TYR A 18 -0.89 -3.00 -10.09
CA TYR A 18 -2.20 -3.51 -10.51
C TYR A 18 -3.32 -3.03 -9.58
N SER A 19 -3.09 -3.05 -8.27
CA SER A 19 -4.05 -2.53 -7.28
C SER A 19 -4.40 -1.05 -7.52
N LEU A 20 -3.40 -0.22 -7.85
CA LEU A 20 -3.63 1.19 -8.16
C LEU A 20 -4.37 1.40 -9.49
N GLN A 21 -4.07 0.60 -10.50
CA GLN A 21 -4.78 0.65 -11.78
C GLN A 21 -6.27 0.33 -11.59
N VAL A 22 -6.57 -0.77 -10.89
CA VAL A 22 -7.96 -1.16 -10.60
C VAL A 22 -8.65 -0.08 -9.78
N LEU A 23 -7.97 0.51 -8.78
CA LEU A 23 -8.53 1.62 -8.02
C LEU A 23 -8.88 2.83 -8.91
N ALA A 24 -8.02 3.19 -9.86
CA ALA A 24 -8.28 4.27 -10.81
C ALA A 24 -9.50 3.99 -11.69
N GLU A 25 -9.66 2.74 -12.17
CA GLU A 25 -10.84 2.32 -12.93
C GLU A 25 -12.13 2.40 -12.10
N TYR A 26 -12.08 1.96 -10.83
CA TYR A 26 -13.24 2.02 -9.93
C TYR A 26 -13.58 3.45 -9.51
N LYS A 27 -12.61 4.36 -9.42
CA LYS A 27 -12.87 5.79 -9.16
C LYS A 27 -13.69 6.47 -10.25
N GLN A 28 -13.75 5.92 -11.46
CA GLN A 28 -14.65 6.39 -12.52
C GLN A 28 -16.12 6.03 -12.25
N LYS A 29 -16.39 5.03 -11.40
CA LYS A 29 -17.75 4.64 -11.03
C LYS A 29 -18.25 5.56 -9.92
N VAL A 30 -19.29 6.34 -10.21
CA VAL A 30 -19.83 7.36 -9.30
C VAL A 30 -20.16 6.82 -7.91
N GLU A 31 -20.82 5.66 -7.82
CA GLU A 31 -21.20 5.05 -6.55
C GLU A 31 -20.01 4.65 -5.69
N PHE A 32 -18.98 4.06 -6.31
CA PHE A 32 -17.76 3.71 -5.62
C PHE A 32 -16.99 4.95 -5.16
N ASN A 33 -16.86 5.96 -6.02
CA ASN A 33 -16.18 7.21 -5.69
C ASN A 33 -16.85 7.93 -4.51
N ARG A 34 -18.19 8.00 -4.52
CA ARG A 34 -18.96 8.58 -3.42
C ARG A 34 -18.74 7.82 -2.11
N LEU A 35 -18.75 6.49 -2.15
CA LEU A 35 -18.47 5.67 -0.99
C LEU A 35 -17.05 5.89 -0.48
N LEU A 36 -16.06 5.87 -1.37
CA LEU A 36 -14.66 6.06 -1.05
C LEU A 36 -14.40 7.40 -0.36
N LYS A 37 -14.94 8.51 -0.90
CA LYS A 37 -14.82 9.83 -0.28
C LYS A 37 -15.33 9.87 1.15
N ARG A 38 -16.49 9.25 1.43
CA ARG A 38 -17.03 9.16 2.80
C ARG A 38 -16.10 8.41 3.76
N TYR A 39 -15.34 7.44 3.28
CA TYR A 39 -14.34 6.75 4.10
C TYR A 39 -13.08 7.60 4.29
N GLU A 40 -12.60 8.26 3.25
CA GLU A 40 -11.42 9.13 3.29
C GLU A 40 -11.63 10.38 4.17
N GLU A 41 -12.87 10.84 4.33
CA GLU A 41 -13.26 11.93 5.24
C GLU A 41 -13.21 11.54 6.72
N LYS A 42 -13.06 10.26 7.06
CA LYS A 42 -13.00 9.83 8.46
C LYS A 42 -11.75 10.41 9.14
N PRO A 43 -11.85 10.87 10.40
CA PRO A 43 -10.69 11.42 11.13
C PRO A 43 -9.49 10.48 11.18
N SER A 44 -9.72 9.16 11.26
CA SER A 44 -8.69 8.12 11.24
C SER A 44 -7.85 8.10 9.95
N CYS A 45 -8.38 8.64 8.86
CA CYS A 45 -7.66 8.72 7.59
C CYS A 45 -6.70 9.90 7.57
N GLU A 46 -6.87 10.91 8.44
CA GLU A 46 -6.00 12.09 8.54
C GLU A 46 -5.85 12.81 7.18
N GLY A 47 -6.92 12.84 6.37
CA GLY A 47 -6.91 13.43 5.04
C GLY A 47 -6.15 12.63 3.97
N ARG A 48 -5.70 11.40 4.29
CA ARG A 48 -5.03 10.52 3.33
C ARG A 48 -6.03 9.74 2.50
N SER A 49 -5.72 9.61 1.21
CA SER A 49 -6.48 8.76 0.29
C SER A 49 -6.14 7.28 0.45
N LEU A 50 -6.98 6.42 -0.11
CA LEU A 50 -6.72 4.98 -0.18
C LEU A 50 -5.40 4.68 -0.92
N GLU A 51 -5.03 5.44 -1.95
CA GLU A 51 -3.72 5.31 -2.62
C GLU A 51 -2.55 5.51 -1.64
N SER A 52 -2.64 6.50 -0.75
CA SER A 52 -1.60 6.76 0.25
C SER A 52 -1.42 5.56 1.18
N PHE A 53 -2.52 4.91 1.59
CA PHE A 53 -2.47 3.70 2.38
C PHE A 53 -1.90 2.51 1.60
N LEU A 54 -2.25 2.37 0.31
CA LEU A 54 -1.71 1.30 -0.53
C LEU A 54 -0.20 1.44 -0.81
N THR A 55 0.32 2.66 -0.72
CA THR A 55 1.75 2.98 -0.96
C THR A 55 2.59 2.84 0.32
N TYR A 56 1.97 2.85 1.49
CA TYR A 56 2.68 2.81 2.77
C TYR A 56 3.51 1.51 2.97
N PRO A 57 3.00 0.31 2.65
CA PRO A 57 3.78 -0.93 2.75
C PRO A 57 4.96 -0.99 1.76
N MET A 58 4.86 -0.32 0.61
CA MET A 58 5.96 -0.24 -0.37
C MET A 58 7.19 0.43 0.23
N HIS A 59 6.99 1.54 0.94
CA HIS A 59 8.08 2.28 1.57
C HIS A 59 8.70 1.53 2.74
N GLN A 60 7.88 0.84 3.54
CA GLN A 60 8.39 0.04 4.65
C GLN A 60 9.30 -1.07 4.14
N VAL A 61 8.89 -1.85 3.14
CA VAL A 61 9.68 -2.97 2.59
C VAL A 61 11.02 -2.48 2.00
N ILE A 62 11.03 -1.34 1.29
CA ILE A 62 12.27 -0.74 0.78
C ILE A 62 13.21 -0.35 1.93
N ASN A 63 12.67 0.22 3.01
CA ASN A 63 13.48 0.68 4.13
C ASN A 63 14.02 -0.48 4.99
N THR A 64 13.24 -1.52 5.25
CA THR A 64 13.73 -2.73 5.93
C THR A 64 14.74 -3.48 5.07
N GLY A 65 14.52 -3.60 3.76
CA GLY A 65 15.46 -4.23 2.83
C GLY A 65 16.81 -3.51 2.77
N LYS A 66 16.81 -2.17 2.74
CA LYS A 66 18.04 -1.36 2.83
C LYS A 66 18.78 -1.56 4.14
N MET A 67 18.07 -1.68 5.26
CA MET A 67 18.70 -1.97 6.55
C MET A 67 19.33 -3.36 6.58
N VAL A 68 18.61 -4.40 6.14
CA VAL A 68 19.14 -5.78 6.13
C VAL A 68 20.37 -5.91 5.22
N HIS A 69 20.37 -5.27 4.05
CA HIS A 69 21.55 -5.28 3.17
C HIS A 69 22.74 -4.52 3.79
N LYS A 70 22.49 -3.41 4.48
CA LYS A 70 23.52 -2.65 5.20
C LYS A 70 24.16 -3.47 6.33
N TYR A 71 23.38 -4.28 7.04
CA TYR A 71 23.87 -5.12 8.15
C TYR A 71 24.42 -6.49 7.72
N SER A 72 24.22 -6.93 6.46
CA SER A 72 24.83 -8.17 5.94
C SER A 72 26.18 -7.95 5.24
N LEU A 73 26.63 -6.70 5.15
CA LEU A 73 27.90 -6.28 4.56
C LEU A 73 28.91 -5.77 5.62
N GLN A 74 28.59 -5.97 6.91
CA GLN A 74 29.51 -5.82 8.05
C GLN A 74 29.80 -7.19 8.63
#